data_AF-A0A2A5EEY4-F1
#
_entry.id   AF-A0A2A5EEY4-F1
#
_cell.length_a   1.000
_cell.length_b   1.000
_cell.length_c   1.000
_cell.angle_alpha   90.00
_cell.angle_beta   90.00
_cell.angle_gamma   90.00
#
_symmetry.space_group_name_H-M   'P 1'
#
loop_
_entity.id
_entity.type
_entity.pdbx_description
1 polymer ?
#
loop_
_entity_poly.entity_id
_entity_poly.type
_entity_poly.pdbx_seq_one_letter_code
_entity_poly.pdbx_strand_id
1 'polypeptide(L)'
;MSREKQFNFLNFFYGVGATIILVAAMFKFLGWQNANEVFIVGIIVEAVVFFISAFDWSTGEKEYDWEKVFPQLNENNEHLTSTNLPLAEGTQQQQVQKIMETVTTLSNSVNELNNATQKLTKSVEMMEKNYDIVSESTLKYQVQIDSLRTKVAAANENLKDFDKFNLNK
;
A
#
# COMPACT_ATOMS: atom_id res chain seq x y z
N MET A 1 -7.80 -31.17 -22.71
CA MET A 1 -8.71 -31.56 -21.61
C MET A 1 -9.32 -30.28 -21.06
N SER A 2 -10.57 -30.00 -21.41
CA SER A 2 -11.26 -28.77 -21.02
C SER A 2 -11.49 -28.79 -19.51
N ARG A 3 -10.87 -27.87 -18.77
CA ARG A 3 -11.18 -27.68 -17.34
C ARG A 3 -12.58 -27.08 -17.26
N GLU A 4 -13.57 -27.93 -16.99
CA GLU A 4 -14.88 -27.51 -16.51
C GLU A 4 -14.65 -26.62 -15.28
N LYS A 5 -14.97 -25.33 -15.41
CA LYS A 5 -14.78 -24.33 -14.37
C LYS A 5 -15.85 -24.60 -13.30
N GLN A 6 -15.58 -25.54 -12.38
CA GLN A 6 -16.47 -25.79 -11.26
C GLN A 6 -16.65 -24.49 -10.48
N PHE A 7 -17.87 -23.95 -10.51
CA PHE A 7 -18.21 -22.77 -9.75
C PHE A 7 -17.99 -23.10 -8.28
N ASN A 8 -17.04 -22.42 -7.64
CA ASN A 8 -16.76 -22.61 -6.23
C ASN A 8 -17.87 -21.90 -5.44
N PHE A 9 -19.04 -22.56 -5.34
CA PHE A 9 -20.20 -22.05 -4.60
C PHE A 9 -19.81 -21.61 -3.19
N LEU A 10 -18.88 -22.32 -2.54
CA LEU A 10 -18.28 -21.94 -1.26
C LEU A 10 -17.65 -20.54 -1.26
N ASN A 11 -16.81 -20.23 -2.25
CA ASN A 11 -16.17 -18.92 -2.32
C ASN A 11 -17.20 -17.80 -2.55
N PHE A 12 -18.30 -18.10 -3.24
CA PHE A 12 -19.41 -17.17 -3.41
C PHE A 12 -20.18 -16.96 -2.10
N PHE A 13 -20.56 -18.03 -1.38
CA PHE A 13 -21.23 -17.93 -0.08
C PHE A 13 -20.35 -17.23 0.97
N TYR A 14 -19.03 -17.46 0.95
CA TYR A 14 -18.06 -16.74 1.78
C TYR A 14 -18.05 -15.24 1.47
N GLY A 15 -17.96 -14.86 0.19
CA GLY A 15 -18.00 -13.45 -0.22
C GLY A 15 -19.32 -12.76 0.12
N VAL A 16 -20.43 -13.48 0.04
CA VAL A 16 -21.76 -12.97 0.40
C VAL A 16 -21.89 -12.78 1.92
N GLY A 17 -21.48 -13.76 2.73
CA GLY A 17 -21.44 -13.65 4.19
C GLY A 17 -20.60 -12.47 4.66
N ALA A 18 -19.37 -12.37 4.14
CA ALA A 18 -18.43 -11.30 4.44
C ALA A 18 -19.00 -9.89 4.10
N THR A 19 -19.80 -9.79 3.05
CA THR A 19 -20.45 -8.51 2.68
C THR A 19 -21.57 -8.15 3.68
N ILE A 20 -22.37 -9.13 4.10
CA ILE A 20 -23.48 -8.93 5.05
C ILE A 20 -22.94 -8.46 6.41
N ILE A 21 -21.87 -9.09 6.92
CA ILE A 21 -21.26 -8.69 8.20
C ILE A 21 -20.64 -7.30 8.13
N LEU A 22 -20.02 -6.94 7.00
CA LEU A 22 -19.42 -5.62 6.81
C LEU A 22 -20.49 -4.53 6.81
N VAL A 23 -21.62 -4.75 6.13
CA VAL A 23 -22.77 -3.82 6.15
C VAL A 23 -23.37 -3.71 7.56
N ALA A 24 -23.49 -4.82 8.28
CA ALA A 24 -23.99 -4.80 9.66
C ALA A 24 -23.04 -4.05 10.62
N ALA A 25 -21.73 -4.22 10.45
CA ALA A 25 -20.70 -3.48 11.19
C ALA A 25 -20.72 -1.98 10.88
N MET A 26 -20.95 -1.62 9.61
CA MET A 26 -21.12 -0.23 9.19
C MET A 26 -22.32 0.42 9.90
N PHE A 27 -23.48 -0.25 9.97
CA PHE A 27 -24.64 0.29 10.69
C PHE A 27 -24.38 0.50 12.19
N LYS A 28 -23.62 -0.42 12.82
CA LYS A 28 -23.20 -0.26 14.21
C LYS A 28 -22.30 0.96 14.41
N PHE A 29 -21.38 1.24 13.48
CA PHE A 29 -20.50 2.40 13.55
C PHE A 29 -21.26 3.72 13.34
N LEU A 30 -22.25 3.75 12.46
CA LEU A 30 -23.08 4.94 12.19
C LEU A 30 -24.07 5.30 13.31
N GLY A 31 -24.20 4.46 14.35
CA GLY A 31 -25.06 4.74 15.50
C GLY A 31 -26.56 4.73 15.18
N TRP A 32 -26.97 4.03 14.13
CA TRP A 32 -28.38 3.94 13.76
C TRP A 32 -29.24 3.23 14.82
N GLN A 33 -30.51 3.62 14.92
CA GLN A 33 -31.46 2.96 15.81
C GLN A 33 -31.58 1.47 15.44
N ASN A 34 -31.58 0.60 16.44
CA ASN A 34 -31.57 -0.86 16.30
C ASN A 34 -30.32 -1.46 15.61
N ALA A 35 -29.23 -0.69 15.46
CA ALA A 35 -28.01 -1.20 14.83
C ALA A 35 -27.39 -2.40 15.55
N ASN A 36 -27.56 -2.51 16.87
CA ASN A 36 -27.10 -3.68 17.63
C ASN A 36 -27.81 -4.96 17.21
N GLU A 37 -29.12 -4.91 16.93
CA GLU A 37 -29.89 -6.08 16.52
C GLU A 37 -29.46 -6.57 15.13
N VAL A 38 -29.31 -5.64 14.19
CA VAL A 38 -28.80 -5.92 12.83
C VAL A 38 -27.37 -6.48 12.88
N PHE A 39 -26.52 -5.93 13.75
CA PHE A 39 -25.16 -6.40 13.96
C PHE A 39 -25.10 -7.83 14.49
N ILE A 40 -25.93 -8.15 15.49
CA ILE A 40 -26.01 -9.50 16.05
C ILE A 40 -26.44 -10.50 14.99
N VAL A 41 -27.46 -10.17 14.19
CA VAL A 41 -27.91 -11.03 13.08
C VAL A 41 -26.80 -11.23 12.05
N GLY A 42 -26.07 -10.18 11.68
CA GLY A 42 -24.94 -10.26 10.75
C GLY A 42 -23.83 -11.20 11.26
N ILE A 43 -23.49 -11.14 12.55
CA ILE A 43 -22.49 -12.03 13.17
C ILE A 43 -22.97 -13.48 13.18
N ILE A 44 -24.25 -13.73 13.48
CA ILE A 44 -24.78 -15.10 13.51
C ILE A 44 -24.74 -15.73 12.12
N VAL A 45 -25.11 -14.97 11.08
CA VAL A 45 -25.05 -15.44 9.69
C VAL A 45 -23.61 -15.79 9.30
N GLU A 46 -22.65 -14.92 9.60
CA GLU A 46 -21.23 -15.18 9.32
C GLU A 46 -20.69 -16.39 10.10
N ALA A 47 -21.07 -16.53 11.37
CA ALA A 47 -20.66 -17.66 12.20
C ALA A 47 -21.18 -19.00 11.63
N VAL A 48 -22.40 -19.04 11.08
CA VAL A 48 -22.95 -20.24 10.44
C VAL A 48 -22.22 -20.56 9.14
N VAL A 49 -21.96 -19.56 8.29
CA VAL A 49 -21.19 -19.74 7.04
C VAL A 49 -19.78 -20.25 7.34
N PHE A 50 -19.11 -19.66 8.33
CA PHE A 50 -17.78 -20.06 8.74
C PHE A 50 -17.75 -21.49 9.33
N PHE A 51 -18.76 -21.83 10.13
CA PHE A 51 -18.90 -23.18 10.69
C PHE A 51 -19.07 -24.23 9.58
N ILE A 52 -19.94 -23.98 8.59
CA ILE A 52 -20.12 -24.89 7.45
C ILE A 52 -18.84 -24.97 6.61
N SER A 53 -18.16 -23.84 6.38
CA SER A 53 -16.89 -23.80 5.65
C SER A 53 -15.78 -24.60 6.32
N ALA A 54 -15.77 -24.71 7.66
CA ALA A 54 -14.76 -25.50 8.38
C ALA A 54 -14.86 -27.00 8.06
N PHE A 55 -16.04 -27.50 7.71
CA PHE A 55 -16.24 -28.89 7.29
C PHE A 55 -15.91 -29.12 5.81
N ASP A 56 -15.77 -28.06 5.00
CA ASP A 56 -15.47 -28.12 3.57
C ASP A 56 -13.97 -27.94 3.23
N TRP A 57 -13.12 -28.02 4.25
CA TRP A 57 -11.65 -28.09 4.14
C TRP A 57 -11.15 -29.37 3.43
N SER A 58 -12.00 -30.09 2.68
CA SER A 58 -11.56 -31.17 1.79
C SER A 58 -11.31 -30.69 0.36
N THR A 59 -11.62 -29.43 0.02
CA THR A 59 -11.31 -28.90 -1.30
C THR A 59 -9.86 -28.43 -1.31
N GLY A 60 -8.97 -29.39 -1.59
CA GLY A 60 -7.53 -29.30 -1.45
C GLY A 60 -6.93 -27.97 -1.91
N GLU A 61 -5.92 -27.53 -1.15
CA GLU A 61 -4.94 -26.58 -1.63
C GLU A 61 -4.64 -26.92 -3.08
N LYS A 62 -4.91 -25.99 -3.99
CA LYS A 62 -4.49 -26.17 -5.38
C LYS A 62 -2.98 -26.30 -5.30
N GLU A 63 -2.47 -27.52 -5.40
CA GLU A 63 -1.05 -27.78 -5.59
C GLU A 63 -0.69 -27.02 -6.86
N TYR A 64 -0.04 -25.89 -6.66
CA TYR A 64 0.50 -25.13 -7.75
C TYR A 64 1.67 -25.96 -8.26
N ASP A 65 1.59 -26.41 -9.52
CA ASP A 65 2.65 -27.15 -10.21
C ASP A 65 3.89 -26.26 -10.41
N TRP A 66 4.57 -25.87 -9.33
CA TRP A 66 5.75 -25.01 -9.32
C TRP A 66 6.89 -25.62 -10.14
N GLU A 67 6.92 -26.94 -10.26
CA GLU A 67 7.83 -27.71 -11.11
C GLU A 67 7.75 -27.31 -12.59
N LYS A 68 6.59 -26.82 -13.06
CA LYS A 68 6.44 -26.37 -14.45
C LYS A 68 7.17 -25.06 -14.73
N VAL A 69 7.31 -24.22 -13.70
CA VAL A 69 7.97 -22.89 -13.79
C VAL A 69 9.43 -22.99 -13.35
N PHE A 70 9.71 -23.91 -12.42
CA PHE A 70 11.03 -24.19 -11.89
C PHE A 70 11.34 -25.68 -12.05
N PRO A 71 11.77 -26.11 -13.25
CA PRO A 71 12.06 -27.52 -13.53
C PRO A 71 13.13 -28.14 -12.61
N GLN A 72 13.96 -27.30 -11.97
CA GLN A 72 14.93 -27.69 -10.95
C GLN A 72 14.33 -28.24 -9.64
N LEU A 73 13.02 -28.08 -9.41
CA LEU A 73 12.32 -28.62 -8.23
C LEU A 73 11.71 -30.00 -8.46
N ASN A 74 11.75 -30.50 -9.70
CA ASN A 74 11.19 -31.80 -10.03
C ASN A 74 12.17 -32.89 -9.60
N GLU A 75 12.03 -33.37 -8.36
CA GLU A 75 12.85 -34.45 -7.77
C GLU A 75 12.70 -35.79 -8.53
N ASN A 76 11.73 -35.92 -9.45
CA ASN A 76 11.46 -37.16 -10.17
C ASN A 76 12.18 -37.30 -11.53
N ASN A 77 13.17 -36.46 -11.84
CA ASN A 77 14.07 -36.69 -12.98
C ASN A 77 15.36 -37.44 -12.59
N GLU A 78 15.25 -38.35 -11.63
CA GLU A 78 16.15 -39.49 -11.62
C GLU A 78 15.76 -40.41 -12.79
N HIS A 79 16.60 -40.44 -13.82
CA HIS A 79 16.56 -41.40 -14.93
C HIS A 79 15.74 -41.04 -16.18
N LEU A 80 16.10 -39.93 -16.84
CA LEU A 80 16.01 -39.88 -18.31
C LEU A 80 17.35 -39.45 -18.90
N THR A 81 18.17 -40.47 -19.18
CA THR A 81 19.08 -40.58 -20.34
C THR A 81 19.74 -39.30 -20.85
N SER A 82 21.03 -39.20 -20.54
CA SER A 82 22.10 -38.94 -21.50
C SER A 82 21.69 -38.11 -22.73
N THR A 83 21.69 -36.79 -22.63
CA THR A 83 21.91 -35.93 -23.80
C THR A 83 22.85 -34.80 -23.42
N ASN A 84 24.13 -35.02 -23.76
CA ASN A 84 25.18 -34.04 -24.04
C ASN A 84 24.94 -32.61 -23.54
N LEU A 85 25.27 -32.35 -22.29
CA LEU A 85 25.82 -31.06 -21.90
C LEU A 85 27.27 -31.33 -21.47
N PRO A 86 28.29 -30.73 -22.11
CA PRO A 86 29.65 -30.83 -21.61
C PRO A 86 29.72 -29.97 -20.34
N LEU A 87 29.30 -30.54 -19.20
CA LEU A 87 29.74 -30.06 -17.90
C LEU A 87 31.21 -30.44 -17.82
N ALA A 88 32.03 -29.55 -18.36
CA ALA A 88 33.42 -29.44 -17.98
C ALA A 88 33.48 -29.50 -16.45
N GLU A 89 34.32 -30.40 -15.94
CA GLU A 89 34.82 -30.38 -14.58
C GLU A 89 35.44 -29.00 -14.31
N GLY A 90 34.59 -28.06 -13.89
CA GLY A 90 35.01 -26.79 -13.35
C GLY A 90 35.52 -27.02 -11.96
N THR A 91 36.84 -26.98 -11.80
CA THR A 91 37.58 -27.15 -10.55
C THR A 91 36.88 -26.42 -9.39
N GLN A 92 36.87 -27.00 -8.18
CA GLN A 92 36.36 -26.37 -6.93
C GLN A 92 36.73 -24.88 -6.79
N GLN A 93 37.83 -24.45 -7.40
CA GLN A 93 38.31 -23.07 -7.49
C GLN A 93 37.35 -22.12 -8.23
N GLN A 94 36.59 -22.56 -9.24
CA GLN A 94 35.61 -21.72 -9.95
C GLN A 94 34.38 -21.43 -9.09
N GLN A 95 33.93 -22.42 -8.30
CA GLN A 95 32.82 -22.23 -7.36
C GLN A 95 33.21 -21.27 -6.22
N VAL A 96 34.43 -21.38 -5.69
CA VAL A 96 34.97 -20.45 -4.69
C VAL A 96 35.07 -19.03 -5.25
N GLN A 97 35.54 -18.85 -6.49
CA GLN A 97 35.58 -17.53 -7.14
C GLN A 97 34.19 -16.92 -7.29
N LYS A 98 33.20 -17.72 -7.69
CA LYS A 98 31.81 -17.26 -7.82
C LYS A 98 31.20 -16.85 -6.48
N ILE A 99 31.54 -17.54 -5.40
CA ILE A 99 31.12 -17.16 -4.03
C ILE A 99 31.79 -15.85 -3.63
N MET A 100 33.10 -15.69 -3.87
CA MET A 100 33.83 -14.45 -3.54
C MET A 100 33.30 -13.24 -4.30
N GLU A 101 32.95 -13.42 -5.58
CA GLU A 101 32.30 -12.41 -6.41
C GLU A 101 30.90 -12.05 -5.88
N THR A 102 30.11 -13.05 -5.49
CA THR A 102 28.77 -12.86 -4.91
C THR A 102 28.83 -12.13 -3.57
N VAL A 103 29.79 -12.46 -2.72
CA VAL A 103 29.98 -11.79 -1.42
C VAL A 103 30.41 -10.34 -1.62
N THR A 104 31.29 -10.08 -2.59
CA THR A 104 31.76 -8.71 -2.90
C THR A 104 30.63 -7.86 -3.47
N THR A 105 29.85 -8.39 -4.39
CA THR A 105 28.69 -7.71 -4.98
C THR A 105 27.59 -7.45 -3.95
N LEU A 106 27.33 -8.40 -3.04
CA LEU A 106 26.41 -8.20 -1.92
C LEU A 106 26.88 -7.09 -0.98
N SER A 107 28.18 -7.06 -0.62
CA SER A 107 28.76 -6.01 0.22
C SER A 107 28.59 -4.62 -0.39
N ASN A 108 28.85 -4.49 -1.70
CA ASN A 108 28.63 -3.24 -2.43
C ASN A 108 27.15 -2.84 -2.43
N SER A 109 26.24 -3.79 -2.65
CA SER A 109 24.80 -3.55 -2.64
C SER A 109 24.29 -3.07 -1.27
N VAL A 110 24.81 -3.64 -0.17
CA VAL A 110 24.49 -3.20 1.20
C VAL A 110 24.98 -1.78 1.45
N ASN A 111 26.18 -1.42 0.95
CA ASN A 111 26.69 -0.06 1.06
C ASN A 111 25.85 0.95 0.26
N GLU A 112 25.41 0.58 -0.94
CA GLU A 112 24.50 1.42 -1.74
C GLU A 112 23.14 1.59 -1.05
N LEU A 113 22.60 0.53 -0.46
CA LEU A 113 21.35 0.59 0.30
C LEU A 113 21.47 1.50 1.53
N ASN A 114 22.57 1.41 2.27
CA ASN A 114 22.84 2.30 3.40
C ASN A 114 22.92 3.76 2.96
N ASN A 115 23.61 4.04 1.84
CA ASN A 115 23.67 5.38 1.25
C ASN A 115 22.30 5.89 0.78
N ALA A 116 21.49 5.02 0.15
CA ALA A 116 20.13 5.37 -0.27
C ALA A 116 19.23 5.67 0.94
N THR A 117 19.33 4.86 2.00
CA THR A 117 18.59 5.07 3.25
C THR A 117 18.97 6.39 3.90
N GLN A 118 20.27 6.73 3.98
CA GLN A 118 20.70 8.02 4.52
C GLN A 118 20.20 9.21 3.68
N LYS A 119 20.16 9.08 2.35
CA LYS A 119 19.60 10.10 1.46
C LYS A 119 18.10 10.26 1.69
N LEU A 120 17.37 9.16 1.89
CA LEU A 120 15.94 9.19 2.21
C LEU A 120 15.69 9.88 3.56
N THR A 121 16.44 9.53 4.61
CA THR A 121 16.32 10.21 5.91
C THR A 121 16.53 11.72 5.78
N LYS A 122 17.57 12.15 5.07
CA LYS A 122 17.80 13.58 4.80
C LYS A 122 16.69 14.23 3.98
N SER A 123 16.12 13.51 3.00
CA SER A 123 14.99 14.01 2.22
C SER A 123 13.75 14.20 3.07
N VAL A 124 13.48 13.29 4.01
CA VAL A 124 12.37 13.40 4.96
C VAL A 124 12.60 14.57 5.92
N GLU A 125 13.81 14.74 6.46
CA GLU A 125 14.15 15.90 7.31
C GLU A 125 14.01 17.24 6.56
N MET A 126 14.42 17.31 5.29
CA MET A 126 14.20 18.49 4.45
C MET A 126 12.73 18.72 4.14
N MET A 127 11.94 17.66 3.98
CA MET A 127 10.49 17.75 3.75
C MET A 127 9.76 18.29 4.98
N GLU A 128 10.14 17.84 6.18
CA GLU A 128 9.64 18.36 7.45
C GLU A 128 9.96 19.85 7.59
N LYS A 129 11.21 20.26 7.35
CA LYS A 129 11.60 21.67 7.36
C LYS A 129 10.87 22.50 6.30
N ASN A 130 10.70 21.98 5.09
CA ASN A 130 9.97 22.67 4.03
C ASN A 130 8.48 22.83 4.38
N TYR A 131 7.87 21.84 5.01
CA TYR A 131 6.49 21.93 5.48
C TYR A 131 6.32 23.05 6.51
N ASP A 132 7.22 23.15 7.49
CA ASP A 132 7.20 24.22 8.49
C ASP A 132 7.41 25.60 7.85
N ILE A 133 8.39 25.74 6.94
CA ILE A 133 8.65 27.00 6.23
C ILE A 133 7.46 27.41 5.36
N VAL A 134 6.84 26.47 4.64
CA VAL A 134 5.66 26.75 3.79
C VAL A 134 4.46 27.13 4.65
N SER A 135 4.24 26.43 5.76
CA SER A 135 3.14 26.74 6.70
C SER A 135 3.33 28.13 7.31
N GLU A 136 4.51 28.41 7.87
CA GLU A 136 4.83 29.71 8.50
C GLU A 136 4.78 30.85 7.49
N SER A 137 5.34 30.67 6.28
CA SER A 137 5.29 31.68 5.22
C SER A 137 3.86 31.93 4.74
N THR A 138 3.03 30.89 4.62
CA THR A 138 1.61 31.02 4.26
C THR A 138 0.85 31.84 5.30
N LEU A 139 1.09 31.60 6.59
CA LEU A 139 0.51 32.41 7.67
C LEU A 139 0.98 33.87 7.58
N LYS A 140 2.29 34.12 7.37
CA LYS A 140 2.82 35.48 7.18
C LYS A 140 2.22 36.17 5.96
N TYR A 141 1.97 35.45 4.87
CA TYR A 141 1.31 36.00 3.67
C TYR A 141 -0.13 36.41 3.96
N GLN A 142 -0.89 35.59 4.71
CA GLN A 142 -2.25 35.96 5.12
C GLN A 142 -2.25 37.25 5.93
N VAL A 143 -1.37 37.36 6.95
CA VAL A 143 -1.24 38.58 7.75
C VAL A 143 -0.86 39.79 6.91
N GLN A 144 0.06 39.64 5.95
CA GLN A 144 0.44 40.73 5.05
C GLN A 144 -0.72 41.17 4.15
N ILE A 145 -1.48 40.23 3.59
CA ILE A 145 -2.66 40.53 2.77
C ILE A 145 -3.74 41.25 3.59
N ASP A 146 -3.99 40.85 4.83
CA ASP A 146 -4.95 41.55 5.70
C ASP A 146 -4.47 42.96 6.08
N SER A 147 -3.17 43.12 6.31
CA SER A 147 -2.58 44.44 6.52
C SER A 147 -2.70 45.34 5.27
N LEU A 148 -2.55 44.76 4.07
CA LEU A 148 -2.73 45.46 2.80
C LEU A 148 -4.18 45.87 2.60
N ARG A 149 -5.14 44.97 2.84
CA ARG A 149 -6.58 45.28 2.81
C ARG A 149 -6.92 46.44 3.72
N THR A 150 -6.39 46.43 4.94
CA THR A 150 -6.61 47.50 5.92
C THR A 150 -6.02 48.83 5.45
N LYS A 151 -4.79 48.82 4.93
CA LYS A 151 -4.14 50.03 4.37
C LYS A 151 -4.90 50.57 3.15
N VAL A 152 -5.38 49.70 2.27
CA VAL A 152 -6.18 50.09 1.09
C VAL A 152 -7.53 50.65 1.52
N ALA A 153 -8.21 50.05 2.49
CA ALA A 153 -9.46 50.56 3.04
C ALA A 153 -9.27 51.96 3.66
N ALA A 154 -8.25 52.14 4.49
CA ALA A 154 -7.91 53.44 5.08
C ALA A 154 -7.57 54.49 4.02
N ALA A 155 -6.81 54.13 2.97
CA ALA A 155 -6.54 55.04 1.86
C ALA A 155 -7.82 55.45 1.13
N ASN A 156 -8.75 54.52 0.92
CA ASN A 156 -10.03 54.80 0.29
C ASN A 156 -10.92 55.73 1.14
N GLU A 157 -10.92 55.56 2.46
CA GLU A 157 -11.62 56.48 3.38
C GLU A 157 -11.00 57.88 3.35
N ASN A 158 -9.67 57.99 3.42
CA ASN A 158 -8.97 59.27 3.31
C ASN A 158 -9.33 60.02 2.01
N LEU A 159 -9.42 59.31 0.87
CA LEU A 159 -9.83 59.92 -0.40
C LEU A 159 -11.26 60.46 -0.37
N LYS A 160 -12.20 59.74 0.24
CA LYS A 160 -13.59 60.22 0.41
C LYS A 160 -13.65 61.46 1.30
N ASP A 161 -12.83 61.52 2.34
CA ASP A 161 -12.76 62.67 3.23
C ASP A 161 -12.13 63.90 2.54
N PHE A 162 -11.11 63.71 1.70
CA PHE A 162 -10.58 64.78 0.85
C PHE A 162 -11.63 65.32 -0.13
N ASP A 163 -12.44 64.45 -0.74
CA ASP A 163 -13.46 64.86 -1.72
C ASP A 163 -14.57 65.69 -1.04
N LYS A 164 -15.00 65.28 0.16
CA LYS A 164 -15.95 66.05 0.99
C LYS A 164 -15.39 67.41 1.41
N PHE A 165 -14.11 67.50 1.72
CA PHE A 165 -13.48 68.76 2.12
C PHE A 165 -13.41 69.76 0.96
N ASN A 166 -13.20 69.27 -0.27
CA ASN A 166 -13.13 70.11 -1.46
C ASN A 166 -14.52 70.57 -1.96
N LEU A 167 -15.57 69.78 -1.72
CA LEU A 167 -16.95 70.12 -2.10
C LEU A 167 -17.64 71.13 -1.18
N ASN A 168 -17.07 71.43 -0.01
CA ASN A 168 -17.67 72.29 1.01
C ASN A 168 -16.99 73.67 1.12
N LYS A 169 -16.29 74.10 0.06
CA LYS A 169 -15.60 75.38 -0.07
C LYS A 169 -16.03 76.06 -1.37
#